data_AF-A0A847N8X1-F1
#
_entry.id   AF-A0A847N8X1-F1
#
_cell.length_a   1.000
_cell.length_b   1.000
_cell.length_c   1.000
_cell.angle_alpha   90.00
_cell.angle_beta   90.00
_cell.angle_gamma   90.00
#
_symmetry.space_group_name_H-M   'P 1'
#
loop_
_entity.id
_entity.type
_entity.pdbx_description
1 polymer ?
#
loop_
_entity_poly.entity_id
_entity_poly.type
_entity_poly.pdbx_seq_one_letter_code
_entity_poly.pdbx_strand_id
1 'polypeptide(L)' 'MKYQEEFVGTKAELSDFIKKVIPELFAGKLEVEGQTVRIPADRDIEYKIKYDSVGSINIKMSWENEEE' A
#
# COMPACT_ATOMS: atom_id res chain seq x y z
N MET A 1 5.83 12.38 -6.86
CA MET A 1 4.88 11.86 -7.87
C MET A 1 3.68 11.26 -7.15
N LYS A 2 2.45 11.41 -7.68
CA LYS A 2 1.24 10.81 -7.09
C LYS A 2 0.93 9.53 -7.87
N TYR A 3 1.42 8.39 -7.40
CA TYR A 3 1.02 7.09 -7.89
C TYR A 3 -0.31 6.75 -7.22
N GLN A 4 -1.42 6.95 -7.93
CA GLN A 4 -2.76 6.66 -7.42
C GLN A 4 -3.55 5.89 -8.48
N GLU A 5 -3.81 4.62 -8.19
CA GLU A 5 -4.77 3.81 -8.95
C GLU A 5 -6.10 3.78 -8.17
N GLU A 6 -7.19 4.13 -8.84
CA GLU A 6 -8.54 4.07 -8.28
C GLU A 6 -9.31 2.94 -8.94
N PHE A 7 -9.76 1.97 -8.14
CA PHE A 7 -10.56 0.85 -8.60
C PHE A 7 -11.85 0.76 -7.78
N VAL A 8 -12.97 0.48 -8.45
CA VAL A 8 -14.27 0.22 -7.81
C VAL A 8 -14.66 -1.21 -8.11
N GLY A 9 -14.81 -2.03 -7.07
CA GLY A 9 -15.13 -3.45 -7.18
C GLY A 9 -15.96 -3.97 -6.01
N THR A 10 -16.32 -5.25 -6.07
CA THR A 10 -17.02 -5.95 -4.99
C THR A 10 -16.09 -6.22 -3.79
N LYS A 11 -16.68 -6.58 -2.64
CA LYS A 11 -15.92 -7.01 -1.45
C LYS A 11 -14.97 -8.18 -1.74
N ALA A 12 -15.37 -9.11 -2.62
CA ALA A 12 -14.55 -10.26 -2.99
C ALA A 12 -13.31 -9.80 -3.77
N GLU A 13 -13.50 -8.98 -4.80
CA GLU A 13 -12.41 -8.42 -5.61
C GLU A 13 -11.43 -7.58 -4.76
N LEU A 14 -11.94 -6.75 -3.86
CA LEU A 14 -11.11 -6.01 -2.91
C LEU A 14 -10.32 -6.96 -1.99
N SER A 15 -10.94 -8.03 -1.50
CA SER A 15 -10.25 -9.00 -0.64
C SER A 15 -9.14 -9.73 -1.38
N ASP A 16 -9.37 -10.14 -2.63
CA ASP A 16 -8.34 -10.81 -3.44
C ASP A 16 -7.21 -9.84 -3.79
N PHE A 17 -7.53 -8.59 -4.12
CA PHE A 17 -6.55 -7.54 -4.37
C PHE A 17 -5.66 -7.30 -3.14
N ILE A 18 -6.24 -7.10 -1.95
CA ILE A 18 -5.46 -6.89 -0.71
C ILE A 18 -4.57 -8.11 -0.40
N LYS A 19 -5.10 -9.32 -0.55
CA LYS A 19 -4.36 -10.58 -0.32
C LYS A 19 -3.21 -10.79 -1.31
N LYS A 20 -3.22 -10.10 -2.44
CA LYS A 20 -2.13 -10.13 -3.42
C LYS A 20 -1.13 -9.01 -3.17
N VAL A 21 -1.61 -7.76 -3.16
CA VAL A 21 -0.76 -6.56 -3.12
C VAL A 21 0.03 -6.43 -1.82
N ILE A 22 -0.61 -6.68 -0.68
CA ILE A 22 0.07 -6.51 0.61
C ILE A 22 1.24 -7.50 0.75
N PRO A 23 1.06 -8.83 0.52
CA PRO A 23 2.20 -9.75 0.52
C PRO A 23 3.28 -9.42 -0.52
N GLU A 24 2.91 -8.99 -1.73
CA GLU A 24 3.88 -8.59 -2.76
C GLU A 24 4.71 -7.37 -2.33
N LEU A 25 4.09 -6.39 -1.67
CA LEU A 25 4.77 -5.22 -1.09
C LEU A 25 5.80 -5.64 -0.05
N PHE A 26 5.40 -6.46 0.93
CA PHE A 26 6.31 -6.93 1.98
C PHE A 26 7.38 -7.89 1.47
N ALA A 27 7.14 -8.57 0.34
CA ALA A 27 8.14 -9.39 -0.34
C ALA A 27 9.09 -8.57 -1.24
N GLY A 28 8.89 -7.26 -1.41
CA GLY A 28 9.66 -6.42 -2.31
C GLY A 28 9.46 -6.76 -3.79
N LYS A 29 8.29 -7.29 -4.15
CA LYS A 29 7.92 -7.72 -5.51
C LYS A 29 6.81 -6.86 -6.12
N LEU A 30 6.23 -5.94 -5.35
CA LEU A 30 5.20 -5.05 -5.86
C LEU A 30 5.83 -4.07 -6.85
N GLU A 31 5.36 -4.11 -8.09
CA GLU A 31 5.75 -3.17 -9.13
C GLU A 31 4.61 -2.18 -9.38
N VAL A 32 4.92 -0.88 -9.34
CA VAL A 32 3.98 0.21 -9.64
C VAL A 32 4.58 1.01 -10.79
N GLU A 33 3.88 1.07 -11.93
CA GLU A 33 4.33 1.76 -13.16
C GLU A 33 5.78 1.43 -13.58
N GLY A 34 6.21 0.19 -13.38
CA GLY A 34 7.56 -0.28 -13.72
C GLY A 34 8.65 0.02 -12.67
N GLN A 35 8.27 0.55 -11.50
CA GLN A 35 9.16 0.72 -10.36
C GLN A 35 8.82 -0.29 -9.27
N THR A 36 9.81 -1.06 -8.81
CA THR A 36 9.63 -1.97 -7.68
C THR A 36 9.61 -1.18 -6.37
N VAL A 37 8.50 -1.26 -5.64
CA VAL A 37 8.35 -0.65 -4.33
C VAL A 37 9.08 -1.50 -3.29
N ARG A 38 9.99 -0.88 -2.53
CA ARG A 38 10.75 -1.53 -1.45
C ARG A 38 10.52 -0.82 -0.13
N ILE A 39 10.19 -1.59 0.89
CA ILE A 39 10.15 -1.13 2.27
C ILE A 39 11.55 -1.33 2.87
N PRO A 40 12.18 -0.30 3.46
CA PRO A 40 13.47 -0.43 4.11
C PRO A 40 13.40 -1.37 5.32
N ALA A 41 14.37 -2.27 5.45
CA ALA A 41 14.41 -3.23 6.57
C ALA A 41 14.90 -2.60 7.88
N ASP A 42 15.70 -1.53 7.79
CA ASP A 42 16.43 -0.94 8.90
C ASP A 42 15.92 0.46 9.29
N ARG A 43 14.75 0.87 8.81
CA ARG A 43 14.14 2.17 9.10
C ARG A 43 12.74 2.03 9.67
N ASP A 44 12.32 3.06 10.40
CA ASP A 44 10.96 3.14 10.92
C ASP A 44 9.94 3.32 9.78
N ILE A 45 8.79 2.68 9.93
CA ILE A 45 7.66 2.80 9.02
C ILE A 45 6.57 3.60 9.74
N GLU A 46 6.24 4.77 9.22
CA GLU A 46 5.10 5.53 9.68
C GLU A 46 3.81 4.94 9.09
N TYR A 47 2.87 4.56 9.95
CA TYR A 47 1.55 4.11 9.52
C TYR A 47 0.45 4.85 10.27
N LYS A 48 -0.63 5.14 9.54
CA LYS A 48 -1.83 5.80 10.06
C LYS A 48 -3.06 5.10 9.52
N ILE A 49 -3.94 4.73 10.43
CA ILE A 49 -5.27 4.20 10.11
C ILE A 49 -6.31 5.21 10.57
N LYS A 50 -7.18 5.63 9.66
CA LYS A 50 -8.34 6.48 9.96
C LYS A 50 -9.63 5.72 9.66
N TYR A 51 -10.62 5.91 10.52
CA TYR A 51 -11.97 5.38 10.37
C TYR A 51 -12.91 6.58 10.24
N ASP A 52 -13.25 6.95 9.00
CA ASP A 52 -14.03 8.16 8.72
C ASP A 52 -15.55 7.92 8.94
N SER A 53 -16.04 6.70 8.70
CA SER A 53 -17.42 6.30 8.99
C SER A 53 -17.53 4.76 9.07
N VAL A 54 -18.73 4.25 9.34
CA VAL A 54 -19.03 2.79 9.40
C VAL A 54 -18.62 2.05 8.12
N GLY A 55 -18.50 2.75 6.98
CA GLY A 55 -18.13 2.16 5.69
C GLY A 55 -16.81 2.67 5.09
N SER A 56 -16.01 3.46 5.81
CA SER A 56 -14.80 4.08 5.25
C SER A 56 -13.60 3.92 6.17
N ILE A 57 -12.56 3.26 5.64
CA ILE A 57 -11.27 3.09 6.28
C ILE A 57 -10.19 3.62 5.34
N ASN A 58 -9.27 4.42 5.88
CA ASN A 58 -8.09 4.89 5.18
C ASN A 58 -6.85 4.34 5.89
N ILE A 59 -6.02 3.62 5.15
CA ILE A 59 -4.73 3.11 5.62
C ILE A 59 -3.66 3.83 4.83
N LYS A 60 -2.81 4.59 5.52
CA LYS A 60 -1.63 5.23 4.94
C LYS A 60 -0.38 4.63 5.58
N MET A 61 0.55 4.17 4.76
CA MET A 61 1.88 3.75 5.17
C MET A 61 2.90 4.62 4.43
N SER A 62 3.96 5.02 5.09
CA SER A 62 5.01 5.88 4.54
C SER A 62 6.33 5.55 5.21
N TRP A 63 7.41 5.61 4.46
CA TRP A 63 8.77 5.37 4.93
C TRP A 63 9.72 6.28 4.15
N GLU A 64 10.87 6.59 4.75
CA GLU A 64 11.90 7.37 4.08
C GLU A 64 12.58 6.49 3.03
N ASN A 65 12.52 6.94 1.77
CA ASN A 65 13.23 6.27 0.68
C ASN A 65 14.75 6.44 0.91
N GLU A 66 15.56 5.46 0.51
CA GLU A 66 17.03 5.52 0.64
C GLU A 66 17.68 6.65 -0.19
N GLU A 67 16.92 7.37 -1.02
CA GLU A 67 17.39 8.43 -1.93
C GLU A 67 17.24 9.88 -1.39
N GLU A 68 17.23 10.10 -0.07
CA GLU A 68 17.55 11.42 0.53
C GLU A 68 18.83 11.35 1.37
#